data_AF-A0A2W5YSH8-F1
#
_entry.id   AF-A0A2W5YSH8-F1
#
_cell.length_a   1.000
_cell.length_b   1.000
_cell.length_c   1.000
_cell.angle_alpha   90.00
_cell.angle_beta   90.00
_cell.angle_gamma   90.00
#
_symmetry.space_group_name_H-M   'P 1'
#
loop_
_entity.id
_entity.type
_entity.pdbx_description
1 polymer ?
#
loop_
_entity_poly.entity_id
_entity_poly.type
_entity_poly.pdbx_seq_one_letter_code
_entity_poly.pdbx_strand_id
1 'polypeptide(L)'
;MATETILNRKALRDFHILERYEAGIELKGSEVKSIRAGKANISDAFVRIEKGQAFLYNADIQPYAQASIEIPPPKRVRRLLLHKQEIDKLYGLTAIAGRALVVLSLYWKNGKLKSEIGVAQGKVAHDKRADLKKRATDRETEREVSRFNRKHG
;
A
#
# COMPACT_ATOMS: atom_id res chain seq x y z
N MET A 1 20.19 0.88 -6.50
CA MET A 1 19.73 -0.30 -5.75
C MET A 1 18.21 -0.34 -5.87
N ALA A 2 17.63 -1.45 -6.31
CA ALA A 2 16.18 -1.57 -6.42
C ALA A 2 15.57 -1.30 -5.04
N THR A 3 14.80 -0.23 -4.91
CA THR A 3 14.01 0.04 -3.71
C THR A 3 13.00 -1.09 -3.60
N GLU A 4 13.28 -2.08 -2.75
CA GLU A 4 12.31 -3.13 -2.42
C GLU A 4 11.00 -2.45 -2.00
N THR A 5 10.00 -2.55 -2.86
CA THR A 5 8.74 -1.83 -2.74
C THR A 5 7.61 -2.81 -2.92
N ILE A 6 6.75 -2.90 -1.91
CA ILE A 6 5.54 -3.71 -1.95
C ILE A 6 4.41 -2.78 -2.37
N LEU A 7 3.82 -3.02 -3.54
CA LEU A 7 2.78 -2.16 -4.12
C LEU A 7 1.40 -2.78 -3.96
N ASN A 8 0.43 -1.99 -3.50
CA ASN A 8 -0.97 -2.37 -3.49
C ASN A 8 -1.62 -2.06 -4.85
N ARG A 9 -1.45 -3.00 -5.79
CA ARG A 9 -2.04 -2.89 -7.13
C ARG A 9 -3.58 -2.87 -7.11
N LYS A 10 -4.20 -3.48 -6.09
CA LYS A 10 -5.66 -3.51 -5.91
C LYS A 10 -6.18 -2.12 -5.56
N ALA A 11 -5.54 -1.44 -4.61
CA ALA A 11 -5.93 -0.08 -4.21
C ALA A 11 -5.94 0.89 -5.40
N LEU A 12 -4.87 0.90 -6.21
CA LEU A 12 -4.76 1.77 -7.38
C LEU A 12 -5.78 1.47 -8.48
N ARG A 13 -6.27 0.24 -8.55
CA ARG A 13 -7.31 -0.16 -9.51
C ARG A 13 -8.69 0.24 -9.02
N ASP A 14 -9.00 -0.04 -7.76
CA ASP A 14 -10.38 -0.03 -7.25
C ASP A 14 -10.81 1.36 -6.73
N PHE A 15 -9.85 2.25 -6.43
CA PHE A 15 -10.10 3.56 -5.83
C PHE A 15 -9.45 4.71 -6.62
N HIS A 16 -10.06 5.89 -6.56
CA HIS A 16 -9.40 7.17 -6.88
C HIS A 16 -8.65 7.64 -5.64
N ILE A 17 -7.37 7.94 -5.79
CA ILE A 17 -6.53 8.44 -4.70
C ILE A 17 -6.51 9.97 -4.79
N LEU A 18 -7.05 10.63 -3.77
CA LEU A 18 -7.16 12.08 -3.70
C LEU A 18 -5.88 12.71 -3.15
N GLU A 19 -5.40 12.18 -2.03
CA GLU A 19 -4.21 12.67 -1.33
C GLU A 19 -3.35 11.50 -0.87
N ARG A 20 -2.05 11.74 -0.69
CA ARG A 20 -1.05 10.74 -0.30
C ARG A 20 -0.23 11.25 0.88
N TYR A 21 0.03 10.37 1.83
CA TYR A 21 0.77 10.65 3.06
C TYR A 21 1.83 9.58 3.30
N GLU A 22 3.00 9.98 3.79
CA GLU A 22 4.05 9.05 4.23
C GLU A 22 3.95 8.86 5.75
N ALA A 23 3.83 7.61 6.19
CA ALA A 23 3.85 7.25 7.60
C ALA A 23 5.01 6.30 7.93
N GLY A 24 5.59 6.43 9.13
CA GLY A 24 6.38 5.35 9.71
C GLY A 24 5.48 4.22 10.21
N ILE A 25 6.02 3.00 10.33
CA ILE A 25 5.27 1.85 10.87
C ILE A 25 6.00 1.30 12.09
N GLU A 26 5.26 1.03 13.16
CA GLU A 26 5.79 0.37 14.35
C GLU A 26 5.88 -1.15 14.14
N LEU A 27 7.08 -1.63 13.85
CA LEU A 27 7.38 -3.03 13.54
C LEU A 27 8.24 -3.69 14.62
N LYS A 28 8.06 -5.00 14.80
CA LYS A 28 8.98 -5.85 15.56
C LYS A 28 10.13 -6.29 14.65
N GLY A 29 11.29 -6.60 15.23
CA GLY A 29 12.50 -6.97 14.48
C GLY A 29 12.32 -8.21 13.58
N SER A 30 11.50 -9.18 13.99
CA SER A 30 11.16 -10.36 13.18
C SER A 30 10.35 -10.01 11.92
N GLU A 31 9.44 -9.04 12.00
CA GLU A 31 8.66 -8.57 10.85
C GLU A 31 9.54 -7.83 9.84
N VAL A 32 10.50 -7.04 10.32
CA VAL A 32 11.48 -6.37 9.46
C VAL A 32 12.23 -7.40 8.61
N LYS A 33 12.64 -8.54 9.19
CA LYS A 33 13.28 -9.65 8.46
C LYS A 33 12.33 -10.28 7.44
N SER A 34 11.08 -10.55 7.82
CA SER A 34 10.07 -11.11 6.89
C SER A 34 9.80 -10.21 5.69
N ILE A 35 9.68 -8.89 5.90
CA ILE A 35 9.42 -7.92 4.84
C ILE A 35 10.60 -7.83 3.87
N ARG A 36 11.84 -7.84 4.39
CA ARG A 36 13.06 -7.91 3.55
C ARG A 36 13.14 -9.21 2.75
N ALA A 37 12.58 -10.31 3.28
CA ALA A 37 12.43 -11.55 2.53
C ALA A 37 11.25 -11.53 1.53
N GLY A 38 10.58 -10.40 1.33
CA GLY A 38 9.44 -10.23 0.43
C GLY A 38 8.14 -10.87 0.93
N LYS A 39 8.08 -11.30 2.20
CA LYS A 39 6.94 -12.05 2.76
C LYS A 39 5.90 -11.15 3.44
N ALA A 40 5.41 -10.15 2.71
CA ALA A 40 4.35 -9.25 3.19
C ALA A 40 3.32 -8.95 2.09
N ASN A 41 2.05 -8.90 2.48
CA ASN A 41 0.92 -8.63 1.63
C ASN A 41 0.05 -7.52 2.24
N ILE A 42 -0.21 -6.49 1.44
CA ILE A 42 -0.97 -5.29 1.83
C ILE A 42 -2.26 -5.12 1.01
N SER A 43 -2.65 -6.12 0.23
CA SER A 43 -3.76 -6.00 -0.74
C SER A 43 -5.08 -5.59 -0.08
N ASP A 44 -5.36 -6.11 1.12
CA ASP A 44 -6.57 -5.82 1.91
C ASP A 44 -6.27 -4.93 3.12
N ALA A 45 -5.09 -4.33 3.17
CA ALA A 45 -4.67 -3.48 4.27
C ALA A 45 -5.33 -2.10 4.18
N PHE A 46 -5.82 -1.62 5.31
CA PHE A 46 -6.44 -0.30 5.43
C PHE A 46 -6.00 0.40 6.70
N VAL A 47 -6.21 1.71 6.75
CA VAL A 47 -5.85 2.54 7.90
C VAL A 47 -7.12 3.03 8.58
N ARG A 48 -7.12 3.05 9.90
CA ARG A 48 -8.19 3.65 10.70
C ARG A 48 -7.59 4.56 11.75
N ILE A 49 -8.28 5.67 12.01
CA ILE A 49 -7.91 6.60 13.06
C ILE A 49 -8.80 6.33 14.26
N GLU A 50 -8.17 6.02 15.39
CA GLU A 50 -8.83 5.72 16.65
C GLU A 50 -8.14 6.49 17.77
N LYS A 51 -8.90 7.20 18.59
CA LYS A 51 -8.38 7.95 19.75
C LYS A 51 -7.19 8.87 19.41
N GLY A 52 -7.22 9.51 18.23
CA GLY A 52 -6.15 10.43 17.79
C GLY A 52 -4.86 9.73 17.33
N GLN A 53 -4.90 8.43 17.04
CA GLN A 53 -3.77 7.68 16.50
C GLN A 53 -4.19 6.93 15.24
N ALA A 54 -3.25 6.77 14.30
CA ALA A 54 -3.46 6.00 13.08
C ALA A 54 -2.98 4.57 13.26
N PHE A 55 -3.81 3.61 12.86
CA PHE A 55 -3.53 2.19 12.94
C PHE A 55 -3.70 1.53 11.58
N LEU A 56 -2.74 0.67 11.25
CA LEU A 56 -2.72 -0.20 10.09
C LEU A 56 -3.34 -1.54 10.44
N TYR A 57 -4.44 -1.86 9.74
CA TYR A 57 -5.19 -3.10 9.86
C TYR A 57 -4.98 -3.97 8.62
N ASN A 58 -5.14 -5.29 8.79
CA ASN A 58 -5.12 -6.30 7.72
C ASN A 58 -3.85 -6.37 6.85
N ALA A 59 -2.77 -5.69 7.23
CA ALA A 59 -1.46 -5.94 6.67
C ALA A 59 -0.99 -7.33 7.14
N ASP A 60 -0.83 -8.25 6.20
CA ASP A 60 -0.40 -9.61 6.46
C ASP A 60 1.12 -9.71 6.27
N ILE A 61 1.85 -9.94 7.36
CA ILE A 61 3.29 -10.13 7.34
C ILE A 61 3.55 -11.53 7.83
N GLN A 62 4.06 -12.39 6.96
CA GLN A 62 4.24 -13.79 7.32
C GLN A 62 5.29 -13.90 8.44
N PRO A 63 5.08 -14.79 9.41
CA PRO A 63 6.05 -15.09 10.44
C PRO A 63 7.42 -15.42 9.87
N TYR A 64 8.46 -14.91 10.51
CA TYR A 64 9.81 -15.28 10.16
C TYR A 64 10.11 -16.68 10.70
N ALA A 65 10.36 -17.65 9.81
CA ALA A 65 10.51 -19.06 10.17
C ALA A 65 11.65 -19.33 11.16
N GLN A 66 12.69 -18.49 11.18
CA GLN A 66 13.85 -18.62 12.08
C GLN A 66 13.71 -17.76 13.35
N ALA A 67 12.50 -17.32 13.72
CA ALA A 67 12.27 -16.59 14.97
C ALA A 67 12.09 -17.57 16.14
N SER A 68 12.92 -17.44 17.19
CA SER A 68 12.96 -18.42 18.29
C SER A 68 11.98 -18.20 19.45
N ILE A 69 11.46 -16.98 19.69
CA ILE A 69 10.80 -16.68 20.99
C ILE A 69 9.44 -15.99 20.82
N GLU A 70 9.36 -14.86 20.11
CA GLU A 70 8.09 -14.16 19.91
C GLU A 70 7.77 -14.01 18.42
N ILE A 71 6.81 -14.81 17.95
CA ILE A 71 6.21 -14.67 16.64
C ILE A 71 4.94 -13.82 16.79
N PRO A 72 4.93 -12.58 16.30
CA PRO A 72 3.73 -11.76 16.32
C PRO A 72 2.67 -12.37 15.39
N PRO A 73 1.37 -12.21 15.69
CA PRO A 73 0.34 -12.68 14.76
C PRO A 73 0.47 -11.94 13.41
N PRO A 74 0.30 -12.63 12.27
CA PRO A 74 0.61 -12.06 10.94
C PRO A 74 -0.15 -10.77 10.63
N LYS A 75 -1.43 -10.73 11.01
CA LYS A 75 -2.36 -9.61 10.82
C LYS A 75 -2.51 -8.71 12.04
N ARG A 76 -1.51 -8.64 12.93
CA ARG A 76 -1.55 -7.73 14.09
C ARG A 76 -1.80 -6.29 13.65
N VAL A 77 -2.51 -5.54 14.49
CA VAL A 77 -2.67 -4.09 14.31
C VAL A 77 -1.33 -3.41 14.56
N ARG A 78 -0.92 -2.51 13.65
CA ARG A 78 0.36 -1.80 13.72
C ARG A 78 0.10 -0.31 13.81
N ARG A 79 0.73 0.38 14.75
CA ARG A 79 0.61 1.83 14.84
C ARG A 79 1.40 2.51 13.73
N LEU A 80 0.80 3.54 13.15
CA LEU A 80 1.42 4.40 12.16
C LEU A 80 1.89 5.69 12.82
N LEU A 81 3.09 6.12 12.44
CA LEU A 81 3.76 7.30 12.97
C LEU A 81 3.59 8.44 11.96
N LEU A 82 2.65 9.33 12.26
CA LEU A 82 2.28 10.52 11.50
C LEU A 82 2.35 11.75 12.42
N HIS A 83 2.43 12.95 11.85
CA HIS A 83 2.29 14.18 12.63
C HIS A 83 0.85 14.38 13.11
N LYS A 84 0.68 15.01 14.28
CA LYS A 84 -0.64 15.25 14.87
C LYS A 84 -1.59 15.98 13.91
N GLN A 85 -1.10 17.04 13.25
CA GLN A 85 -1.88 17.80 12.27
C GLN A 85 -2.35 16.95 11.08
N GLU A 86 -1.51 15.99 10.63
CA GLU A 86 -1.87 15.06 9.56
C GLU A 86 -2.97 14.09 10.02
N ILE A 87 -2.86 13.57 11.25
CA ILE A 87 -3.88 12.68 11.84
C ILE A 87 -5.22 13.40 11.94
N ASP A 88 -5.23 14.64 12.43
CA ASP A 88 -6.47 15.43 12.57
C ASP A 88 -7.11 15.71 11.19
N LYS A 89 -6.28 16.04 10.18
CA LYS A 89 -6.76 16.23 8.80
C LYS A 89 -7.33 14.94 8.23
N LEU A 90 -6.63 13.82 8.37
CA LEU A 90 -7.07 12.51 7.89
C LEU A 90 -8.35 12.05 8.59
N TYR A 91 -8.52 12.37 9.88
CA TYR A 91 -9.73 12.08 10.63
C TYR A 91 -10.94 12.81 10.03
N GLY A 92 -10.81 14.11 9.76
CA GLY A 92 -11.85 14.89 9.08
C GLY A 92 -12.17 14.37 7.68
N LEU A 93 -11.15 13.97 6.90
CA LEU A 93 -11.35 13.40 5.56
C LEU A 93 -12.04 12.03 5.58
N THR A 94 -11.79 11.22 6.60
CA THR A 94 -12.39 9.88 6.76
C THR A 94 -13.85 9.96 7.24
N ALA A 95 -14.23 11.06 7.92
CA ALA A 95 -15.62 11.29 8.33
C ALA A 95 -16.56 11.55 7.14
N ILE A 96 -16.03 11.97 5.98
CA ILE A 96 -16.81 12.19 4.77
C ILE A 96 -17.22 10.85 4.16
N ALA A 97 -18.53 10.68 3.92
CA ALA A 97 -19.08 9.46 3.36
C ALA A 97 -18.41 9.08 2.02
N GLY A 98 -18.11 7.79 1.85
CA GLY A 98 -17.49 7.26 0.63
C GLY A 98 -15.98 7.43 0.52
N ARG A 99 -15.32 8.03 1.54
CA ARG A 99 -13.86 8.06 1.66
C ARG A 99 -13.35 7.01 2.62
N ALA A 100 -12.19 6.45 2.31
CA ALA A 100 -11.50 5.47 3.14
C ALA A 100 -9.99 5.72 3.09
N LEU A 101 -9.27 5.32 4.13
CA LEU A 101 -7.82 5.35 4.14
C LEU A 101 -7.27 3.98 3.72
N VAL A 102 -6.55 3.94 2.61
CA VAL A 102 -5.99 2.71 2.04
C VAL A 102 -4.48 2.78 2.01
N VAL A 103 -3.82 1.62 2.09
CA VAL A 103 -2.36 1.54 1.92
C VAL A 103 -2.03 1.40 0.44
N LEU A 104 -1.16 2.26 -0.07
CA LEU A 104 -0.75 2.27 -1.48
C LEU A 104 0.53 1.48 -1.68
N SER A 105 1.53 1.69 -0.82
CA SER A 105 2.82 1.06 -0.94
C SER A 105 3.52 0.95 0.42
N LEU A 106 4.41 -0.04 0.53
CA LEU A 106 5.43 -0.10 1.57
C LEU A 106 6.79 -0.01 0.89
N TYR A 107 7.66 0.88 1.35
CA TYR A 107 8.98 1.09 0.77
C TYR A 107 10.02 1.41 1.83
N TRP A 108 11.28 1.12 1.51
CA TRP A 108 12.41 1.44 2.37
C TRP A 108 12.91 2.86 2.08
N LYS A 109 13.06 3.67 3.13
CA LYS A 109 13.67 5.00 3.09
C LYS A 109 14.61 5.16 4.27
N ASN A 110 15.89 5.46 4.00
CA ASN A 110 16.92 5.63 5.03
C ASN A 110 16.98 4.46 6.03
N GLY A 111 16.88 3.22 5.54
CA GLY A 111 16.91 1.99 6.36
C GLY A 111 15.64 1.70 7.17
N LYS A 112 14.62 2.57 7.11
CA LYS A 112 13.33 2.39 7.79
C LYS A 112 12.24 2.05 6.78
N LEU A 113 11.28 1.23 7.18
CA LEU A 113 10.10 0.96 6.36
C LEU A 113 9.08 2.10 6.53
N LYS A 114 8.61 2.60 5.38
CA LYS A 114 7.58 3.62 5.27
C LYS A 114 6.33 3.02 4.63
N SER A 115 5.17 3.48 5.08
CA SER A 115 3.87 3.21 4.46
C SER A 115 3.40 4.46 3.74
N GLU A 116 3.06 4.33 2.48
CA GLU A 116 2.29 5.34 1.76
C GLU A 116 0.80 5.07 1.98
N ILE A 117 0.10 6.06 2.54
CA ILE A 117 -1.33 6.00 2.81
C ILE A 117 -2.03 6.95 1.85
N GLY A 118 -3.12 6.47 1.24
CA GLY A 118 -3.96 7.26 0.34
C GLY A 118 -5.32 7.53 0.94
N VAL A 119 -5.81 8.75 0.80
CA VAL A 119 -7.25 9.05 0.95
C VAL A 119 -7.92 8.61 -0.34
N ALA A 120 -8.68 7.51 -0.25
CA ALA A 120 -9.30 6.84 -1.37
C ALA A 120 -10.80 7.09 -1.43
N GLN A 121 -11.30 7.30 -2.65
CA GLN A 121 -12.71 7.29 -2.97
C GLN A 121 -13.01 6.11 -3.90
N GLY A 122 -14.07 5.35 -3.63
CA GLY A 122 -14.43 4.19 -4.44
C GLY A 122 -14.74 4.57 -5.90
N LYS A 123 -14.16 3.85 -6.86
CA LYS A 123 -14.52 4.03 -8.28
C LYS A 123 -15.92 3.51 -8.58
N VAL A 124 -16.66 4.25 -9.41
CA VAL A 124 -17.91 3.77 -10.00
C VAL A 124 -17.60 2.65 -11.00
N ALA A 125 -18.53 1.72 -11.20
CA ALA A 125 -18.35 0.58 -12.10
C ALA A 125 -18.01 0.99 -13.54
N HIS A 126 -18.57 2.12 -14.00
CA HIS A 126 -18.27 2.70 -15.30
C HIS A 126 -16.78 3.06 -15.44
N ASP A 127 -16.23 3.79 -14.48
CA ASP A 127 -14.83 4.23 -14.49
C ASP A 127 -13.87 3.04 -14.45
N LYS A 128 -14.20 1.99 -13.68
CA LYS A 128 -13.41 0.75 -13.66
C LYS A 128 -13.32 0.10 -15.04
N ARG A 129 -14.40 0.11 -15.83
CA ARG A 129 -14.40 -0.47 -17.19
C ARG A 129 -13.54 0.36 -18.14
N ALA A 130 -13.63 1.68 -18.07
CA ALA A 130 -12.81 2.59 -18.88
C ALA A 130 -11.31 2.40 -18.60
N ASP A 131 -10.92 2.34 -17.32
CA ASP A 131 -9.53 2.10 -16.90
C ASP A 131 -9.00 0.74 -17.38
N LEU A 132 -9.84 -0.31 -17.31
CA LEU A 132 -9.47 -1.64 -17.78
C LEU A 132 -9.27 -1.67 -19.29
N LYS A 133 -10.16 -1.02 -20.06
CA LYS A 133 -10.04 -0.92 -21.52
C LYS A 133 -8.75 -0.18 -21.90
N LYS A 134 -8.48 0.97 -21.28
CA LYS A 134 -7.27 1.75 -21.51
C LYS A 134 -6.01 0.94 -21.23
N ARG A 135 -5.92 0.27 -20.07
CA ARG A 135 -4.77 -0.59 -19.73
C ARG A 135 -4.57 -1.75 -20.70
N ALA A 136 -5.65 -2.31 -21.24
CA ALA A 136 -5.56 -3.39 -22.22
C ALA A 136 -4.94 -2.87 -23.52
N THR A 137 -5.44 -1.74 -24.02
CA THR A 137 -4.92 -1.06 -25.21
C THR A 137 -3.45 -0.66 -25.04
N ASP A 138 -3.10 -0.01 -23.94
CA ASP A 138 -1.71 0.44 -23.68
C ASP A 138 -0.73 -0.75 -23.70
N ARG A 139 -1.11 -1.87 -23.06
CA ARG A 139 -0.29 -3.08 -23.02
C ARG A 139 -0.16 -3.76 -24.38
N GLU A 140 -1.17 -3.67 -25.24
CA GLU A 140 -1.11 -4.19 -26.60
C GLU A 140 -0.18 -3.34 -27.47
N THR A 141 -0.30 -2.01 -27.40
CA THR A 141 0.62 -1.09 -28.09
C THR A 141 2.07 -1.30 -27.65
N GLU A 142 2.32 -1.43 -26.35
CA GLU A 142 3.66 -1.64 -25.80
C GLU A 142 4.30 -2.97 -26.27
N ARG A 143 3.48 -4.02 -26.43
CA ARG A 143 3.92 -5.31 -26.99
C ARG A 143 4.30 -5.19 -28.46
N GLU A 144 3.49 -4.52 -29.27
CA GLU A 144 3.78 -4.33 -30.69
C GLU A 144 5.02 -3.46 -30.92
N VAL A 145 5.20 -2.39 -30.13
CA VAL A 145 6.42 -1.57 -30.16
C VAL A 145 7.66 -2.39 -29.79
N SER A 146 7.59 -3.19 -28.73
CA SER A 146 8.70 -4.08 -28.34
C SER A 146 9.03 -5.11 -29.43
N ARG A 147 8.00 -5.69 -30.06
CA ARG A 147 8.16 -6.64 -31.18
C ARG A 147 8.80 -5.98 -32.40
N PHE A 148 8.41 -4.75 -32.72
CA PHE A 148 8.98 -3.96 -33.81
C PHE A 148 10.47 -3.66 -33.56
N ASN A 149 10.82 -3.18 -32.37
CA ASN A 149 12.19 -2.87 -31.98
C ASN A 149 13.11 -4.09 -32.03
N ARG A 150 12.59 -5.28 -31.66
CA ARG A 150 13.35 -6.55 -31.70
C ARG A 150 13.56 -7.10 -33.12
N LYS A 151 12.79 -6.63 -34.11
CA LYS A 151 12.92 -7.04 -35.52
C LYS A 151 13.88 -6.15 -36.32
N HIS A 152 14.10 -4.90 -35.88
CA HIS A 152 14.88 -3.89 -36.60
C HIS A 152 16.21 -3.52 -35.91
N GLY A 153 16.61 -4.26 -34.87
CA GLY A 153 17.94 -4.20 -34.25
C GLY A 153 18.58 -5.58 -34.31
#